data_AF-E0IFA8-F1
#
_entry.id   AF-E0IFA8-F1
#
_cell.length_a   1.000
_cell.length_b   1.000
_cell.length_c   1.000
_cell.angle_alpha   90.00
_cell.angle_beta   90.00
_cell.angle_gamma   90.00
#
_symmetry.space_group_name_H-M   'P 1'
#
loop_
_entity.id
_entity.type
_entity.pdbx_description
1 polymer ?
#
loop_
_entity_poly.entity_id
_entity_poly.type
_entity_poly.pdbx_seq_one_letter_code
_entity_poly.pdbx_strand_id
1 'polypeptide(L)'
;MMIRRITVLLILAGLLVAAGCSEKASDGPAVSGQSEVTDHLEAAVPSEPDGSLAQREPRAVGTTDRGKLLVIPTNDETIEQLGAPSCFGEAEDYAIEADYSVVFKDHQGEETVLALTEVHRFIAPGKEPIALQTLSFQGLQAVVIAPQYTDCHGVAFYLIGIDDSGAYPFTFVTEEGTSNSFSYAPNTEVRVVENELVVEKGQAAGSEAKGTLRFKPDLDKHVMRLVSS
;
A
#
# COMPACT_ATOMS: atom_id res chain seq x y z
N MET A 1 -17.64 19.92 44.41
CA MET A 1 -17.75 21.10 43.52
C MET A 1 -18.47 20.66 42.26
N MET A 2 -19.53 21.39 41.90
CA MET A 2 -20.63 20.96 41.02
C MET A 2 -20.25 20.75 39.54
N ILE A 3 -20.98 19.81 38.95
CA ILE A 3 -21.10 19.41 37.56
C ILE A 3 -21.59 20.57 36.68
N ARG A 4 -21.07 20.70 35.45
CA ARG A 4 -21.85 21.21 34.29
C ARG A 4 -21.47 20.45 33.02
N ARG A 5 -22.35 19.52 32.64
CA ARG A 5 -22.42 18.93 31.29
C ARG A 5 -23.14 19.93 30.39
N ILE A 6 -22.54 20.30 29.26
CA ILE A 6 -23.20 21.08 28.21
C ILE A 6 -23.46 20.11 27.05
N THR A 7 -24.73 19.73 26.91
CA THR A 7 -25.26 19.00 25.76
C THR A 7 -25.74 20.04 24.75
N VAL A 8 -25.15 20.08 23.56
CA VAL A 8 -25.69 20.83 22.42
C VAL A 8 -26.25 19.83 21.44
N LEU A 9 -27.58 19.71 21.43
CA LEU A 9 -28.34 19.13 20.33
C LEU A 9 -28.49 20.22 19.25
N LEU A 10 -28.01 19.95 18.05
CA LEU A 10 -28.40 20.71 16.86
C LEU A 10 -29.12 19.76 15.90
N ILE A 11 -30.45 19.88 15.94
CA ILE A 11 -31.38 19.35 14.96
C ILE A 11 -31.45 20.39 13.85
N LEU A 12 -31.18 20.00 12.60
CA LEU A 12 -31.74 20.74 11.46
C LEU A 12 -32.24 19.77 10.40
N ALA A 13 -33.54 19.91 10.16
CA ALA A 13 -34.35 19.12 9.26
C ALA A 13 -34.30 19.67 7.82
N GLY A 14 -34.30 18.75 6.87
CA GLY A 14 -35.19 18.73 5.71
C GLY A 14 -35.07 19.84 4.65
N LEU A 15 -34.77 19.42 3.41
CA LEU A 15 -35.62 19.80 2.28
C LEU A 15 -35.59 18.70 1.20
N LEU A 16 -36.76 18.09 1.00
CA LEU A 16 -37.11 17.21 -0.10
C LEU A 16 -37.53 18.10 -1.28
N VAL A 17 -36.97 17.89 -2.48
CA VAL A 17 -37.57 18.39 -3.72
C VAL A 17 -37.63 17.23 -4.72
N ALA A 18 -38.87 16.79 -4.99
CA ALA A 18 -39.23 15.93 -6.09
C ALA A 18 -40.23 16.70 -6.96
N ALA A 19 -40.01 16.74 -8.28
CA ALA A 19 -41.02 16.79 -9.34
C ALA A 19 -40.36 17.10 -10.68
N GLY A 20 -40.73 16.35 -11.72
CA GLY A 20 -40.60 16.82 -13.10
C GLY A 20 -40.39 15.75 -14.16
N CYS A 21 -41.38 14.88 -14.37
CA CYS A 21 -41.50 14.09 -15.60
C CYS A 21 -41.73 15.02 -16.81
N SER A 22 -41.10 14.71 -17.95
CA SER A 22 -41.71 15.03 -19.25
C SER A 22 -41.25 14.02 -20.30
N GLU A 23 -42.13 13.05 -20.58
CA GLU A 23 -42.11 12.22 -21.78
C GLU A 23 -42.34 13.09 -23.02
N LYS A 24 -41.65 12.76 -24.11
CA LYS A 24 -42.10 13.06 -25.47
C LYS A 24 -42.03 11.79 -26.30
N ALA A 25 -43.21 11.26 -26.58
CA ALA A 25 -43.45 10.30 -27.64
C ALA A 25 -43.37 10.99 -29.01
N SER A 26 -42.80 10.32 -30.00
CA SER A 26 -42.95 10.64 -31.42
C SER A 26 -43.11 9.33 -32.17
N ASP A 27 -44.33 9.13 -32.69
CA ASP A 27 -44.70 8.07 -33.61
C ASP A 27 -44.00 8.21 -34.97
N GLY A 28 -43.67 7.07 -35.59
CA GLY A 28 -43.25 6.96 -36.98
C GLY A 28 -43.07 5.50 -37.40
N PRO A 29 -43.42 5.09 -38.63
CA PRO A 29 -44.21 3.88 -38.88
C PRO A 29 -43.41 2.61 -39.14
N ALA A 30 -44.12 1.50 -38.93
CA ALA A 30 -43.72 0.14 -39.27
C ALA A 30 -43.48 -0.07 -40.78
N VAL A 31 -42.33 -0.65 -41.12
CA VAL A 31 -42.12 -1.42 -42.35
C VAL A 31 -41.49 -2.75 -41.97
N SER A 32 -42.23 -3.81 -42.28
CA SER A 32 -41.86 -5.21 -42.20
C SER A 32 -40.86 -5.56 -43.30
N GLY A 33 -39.73 -6.16 -42.93
CA GLY A 33 -38.77 -6.77 -43.85
C GLY A 33 -38.03 -7.89 -43.12
N GLN A 34 -38.42 -9.13 -43.43
CA GLN A 34 -37.72 -10.34 -43.01
C GLN A 34 -36.32 -10.38 -43.61
N SER A 35 -35.31 -10.74 -42.82
CA SER A 35 -34.18 -11.52 -43.30
C SER A 35 -33.46 -12.17 -42.13
N GLU A 36 -33.48 -13.51 -42.10
CA GLU A 36 -32.59 -14.34 -41.29
C GLU A 36 -31.13 -14.04 -41.64
N VAL A 37 -30.33 -13.68 -40.64
CA VAL A 37 -28.91 -14.00 -40.59
C VAL A 37 -28.62 -14.45 -39.16
N THR A 38 -28.43 -15.75 -39.01
CA THR A 38 -27.89 -16.38 -37.80
C THR A 38 -26.43 -15.97 -37.70
N ASP A 39 -26.15 -14.89 -36.99
CA ASP A 39 -24.79 -14.52 -36.63
C ASP A 39 -24.52 -14.97 -35.19
N HIS A 40 -23.67 -15.98 -35.07
CA HIS A 40 -23.15 -16.47 -33.81
C HIS A 40 -22.25 -15.38 -33.22
N LEU A 41 -22.85 -14.41 -32.53
CA LEU A 41 -22.16 -13.57 -31.55
C LEU A 41 -21.95 -14.43 -30.30
N GLU A 42 -20.93 -15.29 -30.38
CA GLU A 42 -20.25 -15.80 -29.20
C GLU A 42 -19.65 -14.58 -28.51
N ALA A 43 -20.36 -14.08 -27.50
CA ALA A 43 -19.84 -13.06 -26.61
C ALA A 43 -18.52 -13.60 -26.06
N ALA A 44 -17.41 -13.00 -26.50
CA ALA A 44 -16.11 -13.23 -25.91
C ALA A 44 -16.25 -12.92 -24.42
N VAL A 45 -16.37 -13.98 -23.62
CA VAL A 45 -16.21 -13.92 -22.18
C VAL A 45 -14.83 -13.30 -21.97
N PRO A 46 -14.70 -12.17 -21.27
CA PRO A 46 -13.40 -11.68 -20.88
C PRO A 46 -12.73 -12.81 -20.10
N SER A 47 -11.67 -13.38 -20.66
CA SER A 47 -10.85 -14.36 -19.98
C SER A 47 -10.41 -13.72 -18.68
N GLU A 48 -10.80 -14.29 -17.54
CA GLU A 48 -10.20 -13.90 -16.27
C GLU A 48 -8.68 -14.02 -16.41
N PRO A 49 -7.88 -13.10 -15.83
CA PRO A 49 -6.44 -13.18 -15.94
C PRO A 49 -5.97 -14.51 -15.33
N ASP A 50 -5.62 -15.43 -16.21
CA ASP A 50 -5.13 -16.77 -15.92
C ASP A 50 -3.73 -16.65 -15.31
N GLY A 51 -3.65 -16.87 -14.01
CA GLY A 51 -2.40 -16.89 -13.29
C GLY A 51 -2.66 -16.95 -11.79
N SER A 52 -2.45 -18.12 -11.20
CA SER A 52 -2.26 -18.21 -9.74
C SER A 52 -1.07 -17.32 -9.34
N LEU A 53 -1.17 -16.61 -8.21
CA LEU A 53 -0.06 -15.83 -7.64
C LEU A 53 1.24 -16.64 -7.56
N ALA A 54 1.13 -17.95 -7.38
CA ALA A 54 2.25 -18.89 -7.30
C ALA A 54 3.13 -18.96 -8.57
N GLN A 55 2.67 -18.45 -9.72
CA GLN A 55 3.42 -18.46 -10.98
C GLN A 55 3.98 -17.10 -11.39
N ARG A 56 3.67 -16.02 -10.66
CA ARG A 56 4.17 -14.67 -10.98
C ARG A 56 5.50 -14.40 -10.27
N GLU A 57 6.40 -13.71 -10.95
CA GLU A 57 7.67 -13.28 -10.37
C GLU A 57 7.43 -12.15 -9.34
N PRO A 58 8.04 -12.20 -8.14
CA PRO A 58 7.92 -11.12 -7.16
C PRO A 58 8.62 -9.84 -7.62
N ARG A 59 7.95 -8.69 -7.46
CA ARG A 59 8.52 -7.35 -7.64
C ARG A 59 9.54 -7.01 -6.56
N ALA A 60 9.32 -7.50 -5.35
CA ALA A 60 10.25 -7.29 -4.26
C ALA A 60 10.33 -8.52 -3.35
N VAL A 61 11.52 -8.76 -2.77
CA VAL A 61 11.81 -9.92 -1.93
C VAL A 61 12.60 -9.50 -0.70
N GLY A 62 12.06 -9.77 0.48
CA GLY A 62 12.77 -9.71 1.76
C GLY A 62 13.12 -11.11 2.24
N THR A 63 14.35 -11.33 2.67
CA THR A 63 14.79 -12.64 3.19
C THR A 63 14.99 -12.57 4.69
N THR A 64 14.45 -13.56 5.41
CA THR A 64 14.59 -13.72 6.85
C THR A 64 15.13 -15.10 7.21
N ASP A 65 15.48 -15.29 8.47
CA ASP A 65 15.85 -16.58 9.05
C ASP A 65 14.67 -17.56 9.13
N ARG A 66 13.44 -17.10 8.86
CA ARG A 66 12.19 -17.88 8.91
C ARG A 66 11.51 -18.09 7.55
N GLY A 67 11.96 -17.39 6.50
CA GLY A 67 11.40 -17.52 5.16
C GLY A 67 11.67 -16.32 4.28
N LYS A 68 10.72 -16.04 3.38
CA LYS A 68 10.78 -14.90 2.46
C LYS A 68 9.48 -14.12 2.48
N LEU A 69 9.59 -12.80 2.53
CA LEU A 69 8.50 -11.90 2.21
C LEU A 69 8.55 -11.58 0.72
N LEU A 70 7.45 -11.77 0.01
CA LEU A 70 7.30 -11.59 -1.42
C LEU A 70 6.25 -10.51 -1.67
N VAL A 71 6.55 -9.54 -2.53
CA VAL A 71 5.56 -8.60 -3.07
C VAL A 71 5.29 -9.03 -4.50
N ILE A 72 4.13 -9.62 -4.74
CA ILE A 72 3.77 -10.30 -5.99
C ILE A 72 2.68 -9.49 -6.69
N PRO A 73 2.87 -9.11 -7.97
CA PRO A 73 1.82 -8.41 -8.71
C PRO A 73 0.62 -9.35 -8.93
N THR A 74 -0.60 -8.84 -8.77
CA THR A 74 -1.84 -9.60 -9.00
C THR A 74 -2.31 -9.53 -10.46
N ASN A 75 -1.80 -8.55 -11.21
CA ASN A 75 -2.02 -8.32 -12.62
C ASN A 75 -0.68 -8.00 -13.31
N ASP A 76 -0.66 -7.86 -14.63
CA ASP A 76 0.57 -7.50 -15.34
C ASP A 76 1.05 -6.10 -14.95
N GLU A 77 2.37 -5.95 -14.79
CA GLU A 77 2.98 -4.67 -14.45
C GLU A 77 3.10 -3.77 -15.68
N THR A 78 2.72 -2.50 -15.49
CA THR A 78 3.03 -1.43 -16.43
C THR A 78 4.36 -0.82 -16.04
N ILE A 79 5.35 -0.86 -16.93
CA ILE A 79 6.72 -0.40 -16.68
C ILE A 79 7.06 0.75 -17.63
N GLU A 80 7.28 1.93 -17.08
CA GLU A 80 7.63 3.14 -17.82
C GLU A 80 8.89 3.78 -17.25
N GLN A 81 9.76 4.30 -18.12
CA GLN A 81 10.90 5.10 -17.68
C GLN A 81 10.42 6.50 -17.28
N LEU A 82 10.96 7.09 -16.21
CA LEU A 82 10.55 8.41 -15.73
C LEU A 82 10.78 9.52 -16.77
N GLY A 83 11.89 9.44 -17.52
CA GLY A 83 12.19 10.32 -18.65
C GLY A 83 12.65 11.74 -18.29
N ALA A 84 12.58 12.13 -17.01
CA ALA A 84 13.19 13.34 -16.47
C ALA A 84 13.47 13.18 -14.97
N PRO A 85 14.53 13.80 -14.42
CA PRO A 85 14.79 13.76 -12.98
C PRO A 85 13.68 14.46 -12.20
N SER A 86 13.32 13.90 -11.05
CA SER A 86 12.26 14.42 -10.17
C SER A 86 12.51 14.05 -8.70
N CYS A 87 11.59 14.40 -7.82
CA CYS A 87 11.62 13.96 -6.42
C CYS A 87 11.55 12.43 -6.26
N PHE A 88 11.07 11.71 -7.27
CA PHE A 88 10.90 10.26 -7.21
C PHE A 88 12.14 9.48 -7.66
N GLY A 89 13.03 10.11 -8.43
CA GLY A 89 14.20 9.45 -9.02
C GLY A 89 14.82 10.19 -10.19
N GLU A 90 15.82 9.57 -10.81
CA GLU A 90 16.53 10.02 -12.01
C GLU A 90 15.72 9.75 -13.29
N ALA A 91 16.11 10.36 -14.41
CA ALA A 91 15.42 10.18 -15.69
C ALA A 91 15.45 8.72 -16.20
N GLU A 92 16.46 7.97 -15.80
CA GLU A 92 16.70 6.57 -16.17
C GLU A 92 15.95 5.55 -15.32
N ASP A 93 15.35 5.98 -14.20
CA ASP A 93 14.59 5.11 -13.32
C ASP A 93 13.25 4.71 -13.92
N TYR A 94 12.62 3.69 -13.33
CA TYR A 94 11.35 3.13 -13.79
C TYR A 94 10.25 3.32 -12.76
N ALA A 95 9.09 3.79 -13.24
CA ALA A 95 7.81 3.60 -12.58
C ALA A 95 7.23 2.24 -12.97
N ILE A 96 6.89 1.44 -11.97
CA ILE A 96 6.38 0.08 -12.14
C ILE A 96 5.06 -0.02 -11.37
N GLU A 97 3.96 -0.19 -12.09
CA GLU A 97 2.60 -0.11 -11.54
C GLU A 97 1.84 -1.42 -11.74
N ALA A 98 1.24 -1.92 -10.67
CA ALA A 98 0.30 -3.04 -10.62
C ALA A 98 -0.41 -3.03 -9.26
N ASP A 99 -1.47 -3.82 -9.11
CA ASP A 99 -1.93 -4.20 -7.78
C ASP A 99 -0.99 -5.28 -7.23
N TYR A 100 -0.62 -5.18 -5.95
CA TYR A 100 0.32 -6.10 -5.32
C TYR A 100 -0.32 -6.83 -4.14
N SER A 101 0.01 -8.11 -4.02
CA SER A 101 -0.21 -8.91 -2.81
C SER A 101 1.11 -9.12 -2.08
N VAL A 102 1.10 -8.93 -0.77
CA VAL A 102 2.25 -9.24 0.09
C VAL A 102 2.05 -10.63 0.68
N VAL A 103 2.99 -11.53 0.39
CA VAL A 103 2.92 -12.94 0.78
C VAL A 103 4.16 -13.29 1.59
N PHE A 104 3.98 -13.85 2.77
CA PHE A 104 5.06 -14.51 3.48
C PHE A 104 5.07 -15.99 3.14
N LYS A 105 6.23 -16.49 2.71
CA LYS A 105 6.47 -17.91 2.44
C LYS A 105 7.50 -18.42 3.44
N ASP A 106 7.10 -19.35 4.30
CA ASP A 106 8.01 -19.93 5.27
C ASP A 106 8.98 -20.95 4.63
N HIS A 107 9.91 -21.50 5.42
CA HIS A 107 10.86 -22.52 4.93
C HIS A 107 10.23 -23.86 4.55
N GLN A 108 9.01 -24.13 5.01
CA GLN A 108 8.23 -25.32 4.66
C GLN A 108 7.47 -25.11 3.35
N GLY A 109 7.41 -23.87 2.87
CA GLY A 109 6.73 -23.46 1.64
C GLY A 109 5.29 -23.03 1.87
N GLU A 110 4.83 -22.94 3.12
CA GLU A 110 3.50 -22.47 3.47
C GLU A 110 3.41 -20.95 3.23
N GLU A 111 2.31 -20.53 2.61
CA GLU A 111 2.10 -19.15 2.18
C GLU A 111 1.01 -18.46 3.01
N THR A 112 1.31 -17.28 3.53
CA THR A 112 0.37 -16.40 4.24
C THR A 112 0.26 -15.09 3.48
N VAL A 113 -0.94 -14.78 2.98
CA VAL A 113 -1.24 -13.47 2.37
C VAL A 113 -1.50 -12.47 3.49
N LEU A 114 -0.79 -11.34 3.44
CA LEU A 114 -0.91 -10.26 4.42
C LEU A 114 -1.93 -9.23 3.94
N ALA A 115 -2.68 -8.67 4.88
CA ALA A 115 -3.59 -7.56 4.64
C ALA A 115 -2.81 -6.24 4.52
N LEU A 116 -2.12 -6.05 3.39
CA LEU A 116 -1.49 -4.80 2.99
C LEU A 116 -1.85 -4.52 1.54
N THR A 117 -2.73 -3.54 1.32
CA THR A 117 -3.33 -3.26 0.00
C THR A 117 -2.83 -1.96 -0.61
N GLU A 118 -2.08 -1.16 0.13
CA GLU A 118 -1.73 0.22 -0.24
C GLU A 118 -0.48 0.33 -1.13
N VAL A 119 0.09 -0.80 -1.56
CA VAL A 119 1.25 -0.86 -2.46
C VAL A 119 0.74 -1.10 -3.87
N HIS A 120 0.83 -0.09 -4.73
CA HIS A 120 0.39 -0.17 -6.14
C HIS A 120 1.44 0.30 -7.15
N ARG A 121 2.57 0.84 -6.66
CA ARG A 121 3.59 1.45 -7.50
C ARG A 121 4.95 1.36 -6.84
N PHE A 122 5.94 0.95 -7.62
CA PHE A 122 7.34 1.05 -7.27
C PHE A 122 8.06 2.07 -8.15
N ILE A 123 9.03 2.78 -7.56
CA ILE A 123 10.04 3.54 -8.28
C ILE A 123 11.39 2.89 -8.03
N ALA A 124 12.07 2.46 -9.09
CA ALA A 124 13.31 1.71 -8.98
C ALA A 124 14.33 2.08 -10.07
N PRO A 125 15.65 2.03 -9.78
CA PRO A 125 16.69 2.26 -10.78
C PRO A 125 16.76 1.23 -11.91
N GLY A 126 16.05 0.11 -11.77
CA GLY A 126 16.06 -0.98 -12.73
C GLY A 126 14.76 -1.79 -12.68
N LYS A 127 14.61 -2.71 -13.65
CA LYS A 127 13.42 -3.55 -13.80
C LYS A 127 13.48 -4.86 -13.01
N GLU A 128 14.64 -5.17 -12.43
CA GLU A 128 14.87 -6.39 -11.65
C GLU A 128 14.07 -6.37 -10.34
N PRO A 129 13.82 -7.55 -9.72
CA PRO A 129 13.23 -7.62 -8.39
C PRO A 129 14.03 -6.85 -7.34
N ILE A 130 13.33 -6.12 -6.48
CA ILE A 130 13.92 -5.29 -5.42
C ILE A 130 14.25 -6.15 -4.20
N ALA A 131 15.50 -6.11 -3.74
CA ALA A 131 15.87 -6.70 -2.45
C ALA A 131 15.40 -5.79 -1.31
N LEU A 132 14.48 -6.28 -0.49
CA LEU A 132 13.96 -5.53 0.66
C LEU A 132 14.92 -5.61 1.85
N GLN A 133 15.00 -4.52 2.61
CA GLN A 133 15.81 -4.46 3.81
C GLN A 133 15.18 -5.32 4.92
N THR A 134 15.98 -6.19 5.53
CA THR A 134 15.61 -6.94 6.74
C THR A 134 16.29 -6.32 7.95
N LEU A 135 15.50 -6.04 8.98
CA LEU A 135 15.90 -5.51 10.27
C LEU A 135 15.81 -6.62 11.32
N SER A 136 16.79 -6.69 12.22
CA SER A 136 16.80 -7.69 13.29
C SER A 136 16.51 -7.04 14.64
N PHE A 137 15.46 -7.51 15.30
CA PHE A 137 15.11 -7.18 16.68
C PHE A 137 15.39 -8.39 17.59
N GLN A 138 15.27 -8.22 18.90
CA GLN A 138 15.26 -9.33 19.82
C GLN A 138 13.94 -10.10 19.67
N GLY A 139 14.01 -11.34 19.17
CA GLY A 139 12.87 -12.24 19.06
C GLY A 139 12.06 -12.13 17.77
N LEU A 140 12.39 -11.22 16.84
CA LEU A 140 11.76 -11.14 15.52
C LEU A 140 12.71 -10.52 14.49
N GLN A 141 12.42 -10.77 13.21
CA GLN A 141 12.94 -9.95 12.10
C GLN A 141 11.80 -9.13 11.51
N ALA A 142 12.12 -7.97 10.97
CA ALA A 142 11.15 -7.13 10.28
C ALA A 142 11.64 -6.79 8.87
N VAL A 143 10.76 -6.84 7.88
CA VAL A 143 11.09 -6.47 6.50
C VAL A 143 10.47 -5.10 6.20
N VAL A 144 11.28 -4.21 5.64
CA VAL A 144 10.88 -2.85 5.24
C VAL A 144 10.44 -2.89 3.78
N ILE A 145 9.20 -2.52 3.51
CA ILE A 145 8.70 -2.28 2.15
C ILE A 145 8.66 -0.77 1.93
N ALA A 146 9.62 -0.25 1.15
CA ALA A 146 9.63 1.13 0.69
C ALA A 146 9.37 1.13 -0.83
N PRO A 147 8.17 1.50 -1.31
CA PRO A 147 7.85 1.43 -2.73
C PRO A 147 8.68 2.41 -3.59
N GLN A 148 9.21 3.46 -2.99
CA GLN A 148 10.15 4.39 -3.59
C GLN A 148 11.41 4.48 -2.72
N TYR A 149 12.57 4.75 -3.32
CA TYR A 149 13.84 4.88 -2.59
C TYR A 149 14.29 6.34 -2.41
N THR A 150 13.65 7.27 -3.12
CA THR A 150 13.85 8.71 -2.98
C THR A 150 12.51 9.42 -2.82
N ASP A 151 12.55 10.59 -2.18
CA ASP A 151 11.45 11.55 -2.11
C ASP A 151 12.03 12.93 -1.79
N CYS A 152 11.26 14.01 -1.95
CA CYS A 152 11.68 15.35 -1.52
C CYS A 152 11.37 15.65 -0.05
N HIS A 153 10.38 14.98 0.54
CA HIS A 153 9.84 15.25 1.87
C HIS A 153 10.06 14.07 2.81
N GLY A 154 9.88 12.85 2.32
CA GLY A 154 10.11 11.63 3.08
C GLY A 154 9.76 10.37 2.30
N VAL A 155 10.57 9.34 2.48
CA VAL A 155 10.33 8.04 1.88
C VAL A 155 9.37 7.26 2.76
N ALA A 156 8.17 6.98 2.23
CA ALA A 156 7.18 6.17 2.92
C ALA A 156 7.60 4.70 2.94
N PHE A 157 7.33 4.03 4.06
CA PHE A 157 7.57 2.60 4.21
C PHE A 157 6.50 1.92 5.06
N TYR A 158 6.34 0.64 4.80
CA TYR A 158 5.59 -0.31 5.60
C TYR A 158 6.56 -1.26 6.29
N LEU A 159 6.17 -1.82 7.43
CA LEU A 159 7.01 -2.73 8.19
C LEU A 159 6.26 -4.03 8.46
N ILE A 160 6.83 -5.15 8.03
CA ILE A 160 6.25 -6.47 8.26
C ILE A 160 7.09 -7.20 9.31
N GLY A 161 6.51 -7.50 10.47
CA GLY A 161 7.13 -8.33 11.50
C GLY A 161 7.03 -9.81 11.16
N ILE A 162 8.08 -10.57 11.50
CA ILE A 162 8.19 -12.01 11.27
C ILE A 162 8.81 -12.66 12.51
N ASP A 163 8.04 -13.51 13.19
CA ASP A 163 8.44 -14.23 14.41
C ASP A 163 7.95 -15.69 14.40
N ASP A 164 7.86 -16.34 15.57
CA ASP A 164 7.37 -17.72 15.73
C ASP A 164 5.90 -17.91 15.39
N SER A 165 5.10 -16.84 15.43
CA SER A 165 3.66 -16.88 15.12
C SER A 165 3.37 -16.71 13.62
N GLY A 166 4.35 -16.25 12.84
CA GLY A 166 4.20 -15.98 11.41
C GLY A 166 4.59 -14.55 11.05
N ALA A 167 3.99 -14.04 9.97
CA ALA A 167 4.21 -12.68 9.49
C ALA A 167 2.97 -11.80 9.69
N TYR A 168 3.19 -10.53 10.04
CA TYR A 168 2.12 -9.55 10.27
C TYR A 168 2.56 -8.12 9.94
N PRO A 169 1.66 -7.27 9.42
CA PRO A 169 1.96 -5.86 9.25
C PRO A 169 1.99 -5.16 10.61
N PHE A 170 3.02 -4.36 10.85
CA PHE A 170 3.04 -3.41 11.95
C PHE A 170 2.24 -2.16 11.59
N THR A 171 1.53 -1.60 12.57
CA THR A 171 1.05 -0.21 12.51
C THR A 171 1.91 0.69 13.39
N PHE A 172 2.01 1.97 13.05
CA PHE A 172 2.76 2.96 13.81
C PHE A 172 1.80 3.76 14.68
N VAL A 173 2.12 3.89 15.97
CA VAL A 173 1.34 4.67 16.93
C VAL A 173 2.18 5.86 17.40
N THR A 174 1.66 7.05 17.13
CA THR A 174 2.25 8.33 17.53
C THR A 174 1.22 9.18 18.30
N GLU A 175 1.62 10.38 18.71
CA GLU A 175 0.68 11.36 19.29
C GLU A 175 -0.38 11.82 18.28
N GLU A 176 -0.08 11.74 16.98
CA GLU A 176 -0.97 12.17 15.89
C GLU A 176 -2.01 11.10 15.52
N GLY A 177 -1.80 9.85 15.95
CA GLY A 177 -2.71 8.72 15.71
C GLY A 177 -2.00 7.43 15.33
N THR A 178 -2.75 6.53 14.70
CA THR A 178 -2.28 5.23 14.21
C THR A 178 -2.27 5.21 12.67
N SER A 179 -1.19 4.72 12.07
CA SER A 179 -1.04 4.60 10.62
C SER A 179 -0.44 3.24 10.22
N ASN A 180 -0.74 2.74 9.02
CA ASN A 180 -0.16 1.50 8.48
C ASN A 180 1.28 1.68 7.97
N SER A 181 1.68 2.92 7.71
CA SER A 181 2.99 3.31 7.22
C SER A 181 3.59 4.44 8.04
N PHE A 182 4.88 4.68 7.84
CA PHE A 182 5.59 5.84 8.35
C PHE A 182 6.56 6.35 7.28
N SER A 183 7.19 7.51 7.49
CA SER A 183 8.18 8.05 6.56
C SER A 183 9.51 8.37 7.23
N TYR A 184 10.60 8.19 6.50
CA TYR A 184 11.95 8.57 6.91
C TYR A 184 12.55 9.61 5.96
N ALA A 185 13.56 10.34 6.42
CA ALA A 185 14.21 11.38 5.64
C ALA A 185 14.89 10.81 4.38
N PRO A 186 14.81 11.50 3.23
CA PRO A 186 15.53 11.09 2.04
C PRO A 186 17.05 10.96 2.30
N ASN A 187 17.70 9.98 1.67
CA ASN A 187 19.13 9.67 1.85
C ASN A 187 19.51 9.21 3.27
N THR A 188 18.55 8.72 4.05
CA THR A 188 18.78 8.09 5.35
C THR A 188 18.26 6.65 5.32
N GLU A 189 18.54 5.89 6.37
CA GLU A 189 18.08 4.51 6.50
C GLU A 189 17.37 4.31 7.83
N VAL A 190 16.31 3.49 7.78
CA VAL A 190 15.71 2.93 8.98
C VAL A 190 16.63 1.84 9.54
N ARG A 191 16.81 1.82 10.87
CA ARG A 191 17.74 0.91 11.53
C ARG A 191 17.22 0.49 12.89
N VAL A 192 17.74 -0.61 13.43
CA VAL A 192 17.42 -1.06 14.79
C VAL A 192 18.59 -0.75 15.72
N VAL A 193 18.34 -0.06 16.82
CA VAL A 193 19.31 0.23 17.88
C VAL A 193 18.64 -0.07 19.21
N GLU A 194 19.28 -0.86 20.07
CA GLU A 194 18.76 -1.19 21.41
C GLU A 194 17.32 -1.75 21.38
N ASN A 195 17.01 -2.56 20.36
CA ASN A 195 15.69 -3.14 20.13
C ASN A 195 14.57 -2.13 19.79
N GLU A 196 14.95 -0.93 19.33
CA GLU A 196 14.04 0.11 18.86
C GLU A 196 14.30 0.40 17.38
N LEU A 197 13.23 0.64 16.62
CA LEU A 197 13.35 1.18 15.28
C LEU A 197 13.69 2.66 15.38
N VAL A 198 14.81 3.04 14.77
CA VAL A 198 15.30 4.41 14.68
C VAL A 198 15.00 4.95 13.29
N VAL A 199 14.29 6.07 13.25
CA VAL A 199 13.86 6.75 12.02
C VAL A 199 14.30 8.21 12.08
N GLU A 200 14.95 8.69 11.03
CA GLU A 200 15.26 10.11 10.88
C GLU A 200 14.06 10.81 10.25
N LYS A 201 13.56 11.89 10.88
CA LYS A 201 12.38 12.63 10.43
C LYS A 201 12.62 13.28 9.07
N GLY A 202 11.71 13.02 8.13
CA GLY A 202 11.62 13.75 6.87
C GLY A 202 11.37 15.25 7.08
N GLN A 203 11.68 16.04 6.05
CA GLN A 203 11.42 17.48 6.06
C GLN A 203 9.98 17.75 5.63
N ALA A 204 9.15 18.22 6.56
CA ALA A 204 7.85 18.80 6.22
C ALA A 204 8.02 20.27 5.81
N ALA A 205 7.15 20.77 4.93
CA ALA A 205 7.13 22.18 4.55
C ALA A 205 6.98 23.08 5.78
N GLY A 206 7.97 23.94 6.04
CA GLY A 206 7.98 24.89 7.15
C GLY A 206 8.64 24.41 8.46
N SER A 207 9.32 23.26 8.45
CA SER A 207 10.02 22.71 9.61
C SER A 207 11.49 22.41 9.31
N GLU A 208 12.41 23.13 9.95
CA GLU A 208 13.87 22.91 9.92
C GLU A 208 14.33 21.77 10.85
N ALA A 209 13.43 21.21 11.66
CA ALA A 209 13.82 20.30 12.74
C ALA A 209 14.15 18.90 12.21
N LYS A 210 15.44 18.66 11.93
CA LYS A 210 16.00 17.32 11.89
C LYS A 210 15.84 16.69 13.27
N GLY A 211 15.26 15.50 13.32
CA GLY A 211 15.02 14.77 14.56
C GLY A 211 15.11 13.28 14.35
N THR A 212 15.38 12.56 15.43
CA THR A 212 15.46 11.10 15.43
C THR A 212 14.31 10.56 16.26
N LEU A 213 13.42 9.83 15.60
CA LEU A 213 12.34 9.11 16.26
C LEU A 213 12.79 7.71 16.62
N ARG A 214 12.30 7.23 17.76
CA ARG A 214 12.50 5.86 18.21
C ARG A 214 11.15 5.22 18.46
N PHE A 215 10.95 4.05 17.86
CA PHE A 215 9.76 3.24 18.05
C PHE A 215 10.12 1.92 18.70
N LYS A 216 9.35 1.55 19.73
CA LYS A 216 9.46 0.25 20.39
C LYS A 216 8.37 -0.68 19.87
N PRO A 217 8.71 -1.93 19.50
CA PRO A 217 7.70 -2.91 19.12
C PRO A 217 6.87 -3.38 20.33
N ASP A 218 5.57 -3.50 20.12
CA ASP A 218 4.58 -4.13 21.01
C ASP A 218 3.98 -5.31 20.23
N LEU A 219 4.55 -6.50 20.44
CA LEU A 219 4.31 -7.69 19.62
C LEU A 219 2.91 -8.24 19.79
N ASP A 220 2.37 -8.20 21.01
CA ASP A 220 1.01 -8.69 21.28
C ASP A 220 -0.06 -7.91 20.49
N LYS A 221 0.25 -6.67 20.09
CA LYS A 221 -0.67 -5.80 19.35
C LYS A 221 -0.22 -5.53 17.92
N HIS A 222 0.91 -6.07 17.49
CA HIS A 222 1.55 -5.79 16.21
C HIS A 222 1.65 -4.28 15.93
N VAL A 223 2.15 -3.50 16.90
CA VAL A 223 2.37 -2.06 16.72
C VAL A 223 3.78 -1.60 17.05
N MET A 224 4.24 -0.57 16.36
CA MET A 224 5.45 0.20 16.65
C MET A 224 5.04 1.48 17.38
N ARG A 225 5.32 1.59 18.68
CA ARG A 225 4.96 2.77 19.48
C ARG A 225 6.10 3.76 19.54
N LEU A 226 5.82 5.02 19.22
CA LEU A 226 6.77 6.11 19.43
C LEU A 226 7.12 6.22 20.94
N VAL A 227 8.41 6.21 21.27
CA VAL A 227 8.92 6.33 22.64
C VAL A 227 9.85 7.52 22.84
N SER A 228 10.39 8.09 21.76
CA SER A 228 11.22 9.29 21.78
C SER A 228 11.15 10.00 20.43
N SER A 229 11.23 11.34 20.44
CA SER A 229 11.23 12.22 19.26
C SER A 229 12.23 13.36 19.35
#